data_AF-A0A6A5V6R9-F1
#
_entry.id   AF-A0A6A5V6R9-F1
#
_cell.length_a   1.000
_cell.length_b   1.000
_cell.length_c   1.000
_cell.angle_alpha   90.00
_cell.angle_beta   90.00
_cell.angle_gamma   90.00
#
_symmetry.space_group_name_H-M   'P 1'
#
loop_
_entity.id
_entity.type
_entity.pdbx_description
1 polymer ?
#
loop_
_entity_poly.entity_id
_entity_poly.type
_entity_poly.pdbx_seq_one_letter_code
_entity_poly.pdbx_strand_id
1 'polypeptide(L)' 'LASVLQDQGKYDEAEKLNRRALEGREKELGVQHPHALTSVSNLALVLQEQGKYKEAEKL' A
#
# COMPACT_ATOMS: atom_id res chain seq x y z
N LEU A 1 8.23 1.96 7.96
CA LEU A 1 7.24 2.82 8.65
C LEU A 1 5.80 2.35 8.41
N ALA A 2 5.35 2.17 7.16
CA ALA A 2 4.00 1.62 6.90
C ALA A 2 3.74 0.29 7.63
N SER A 3 4.64 -0.68 7.55
CA SER A 3 4.43 -1.96 8.25
C SER A 3 4.44 -1.81 9.77
N VAL A 4 5.22 -0.88 10.34
CA VAL A 4 5.19 -0.60 11.78
C VAL A 4 3.83 -0.04 12.22
N LEU A 5 3.23 0.83 11.40
CA LEU A 5 1.90 1.38 11.66
C LEU A 5 0.83 0.29 11.54
N GLN A 6 0.98 -0.59 10.55
CA GLN A 6 0.14 -1.77 10.37
C GLN A 6 0.21 -2.71 11.59
N ASP A 7 1.42 -3.04 12.08
CA ASP A 7 1.62 -3.87 13.27
C ASP A 7 1.02 -3.24 14.54
N GLN A 8 0.88 -1.91 14.56
CA GLN A 8 0.23 -1.15 15.64
C GLN A 8 -1.29 -1.04 15.48
N GLY A 9 -1.88 -1.64 14.43
CA GLY A 9 -3.30 -1.53 14.11
C GLY A 9 -3.72 -0.15 13.54
N LYS A 10 -2.75 0.70 13.19
CA LYS A 10 -3.00 2.04 12.61
C LYS A 10 -3.13 1.98 11.10
N TYR A 11 -4.12 1.21 10.64
CA TYR A 11 -4.24 0.87 9.23
C TYR A 11 -4.48 2.09 8.32
N ASP A 12 -5.22 3.10 8.77
CA ASP A 12 -5.46 4.32 7.96
C ASP A 12 -4.16 5.11 7.70
N GLU A 13 -3.26 5.15 8.68
CA GLU A 13 -1.96 5.81 8.55
C GLU A 13 -1.02 4.99 7.65
N ALA A 14 -1.04 3.65 7.81
CA ALA A 14 -0.30 2.73 6.95
C ALA A 14 -0.76 2.82 5.49
N GLU A 15 -2.06 2.90 5.24
CA GLU A 15 -2.66 3.03 3.90
C GLU A 15 -2.18 4.32 3.22
N LYS A 16 -2.30 5.47 3.90
CA LYS A 16 -1.85 6.77 3.40
C LYS A 16 -0.37 6.75 3.02
N LEU A 17 0.46 6.11 3.85
CA LEU A 17 1.90 6.01 3.60
C LEU A 17 2.21 5.11 2.39
N ASN A 18 1.54 3.97 2.26
CA ASN A 18 1.68 3.09 1.11
C ASN A 18 1.21 3.76 -0.19
N ARG A 19 0.09 4.49 -0.19
CA ARG A 19 -0.37 5.26 -1.37
C ARG A 19 0.65 6.31 -1.82
N ARG A 20 1.18 7.09 -0.87
CA ARG A 20 2.23 8.09 -1.17
C ARG A 20 3.51 7.45 -1.74
N ALA A 21 3.90 6.30 -1.18
CA ALA A 21 5.09 5.58 -1.65
C ALA A 21 4.89 4.98 -3.04
N LEU A 22 3.69 4.46 -3.33
CA LEU A 22 3.31 3.94 -4.64
C LEU A 22 3.37 5.07 -5.69
N GLU A 23 2.70 6.19 -5.45
CA GLU A 23 2.68 7.33 -6.38
C GLU A 23 4.09 7.81 -6.75
N GLY A 24 4.97 7.96 -5.75
CA GLY A 24 6.37 8.34 -5.99
C GLY A 24 7.13 7.31 -6.82
N ARG A 25 6.93 6.01 -6.56
CA ARG A 25 7.62 4.93 -7.29
C ARG A 25 7.09 4.78 -8.71
N GLU A 26 5.78 4.90 -8.92
CA GLU A 26 5.20 4.89 -10.26
C GLU A 26 5.70 6.05 -11.09
N LYS A 27 5.80 7.24 -10.51
CA LYS A 27 6.29 8.44 -11.19
C LYS A 27 7.76 8.32 -11.59
N GLU A 28 8.62 7.85 -10.69
CA GLU A 28 10.07 7.84 -10.91
C GLU A 28 10.57 6.57 -11.63
N LEU A 29 9.92 5.42 -11.39
CA LEU A 29 10.40 4.12 -11.84
C LEU A 29 9.44 3.42 -12.82
N GLY A 30 8.20 3.88 -12.91
CA GLY A 30 7.14 3.26 -13.71
C GLY A 30 6.34 2.20 -12.96
N VAL A 31 5.11 1.98 -13.44
CA VAL A 31 4.10 1.10 -12.79
C VAL A 31 4.51 -0.37 -12.72
N GLN A 32 5.35 -0.84 -13.65
CA GLN A 32 5.82 -2.23 -13.70
C GLN A 32 7.10 -2.46 -12.88
N HIS A 33 7.66 -1.42 -12.28
CA HIS A 33 8.88 -1.56 -11.50
C HIS A 33 8.64 -2.42 -10.25
N PRO A 34 9.54 -3.35 -9.88
CA PRO A 34 9.34 -4.23 -8.73
C PRO A 34 9.00 -3.51 -7.42
N HIS A 35 9.57 -2.32 -7.20
CA HIS A 35 9.24 -1.49 -6.04
C HIS A 35 7.82 -0.89 -6.07
N ALA A 36 7.32 -0.51 -7.25
CA ALA A 36 5.94 -0.07 -7.41
C ALA A 36 4.99 -1.24 -7.09
N LEU A 37 5.22 -2.40 -7.70
CA LEU A 37 4.45 -3.63 -7.44
C LEU A 37 4.47 -4.04 -5.96
N THR A 38 5.62 -3.96 -5.29
CA THR A 38 5.73 -4.21 -3.85
C THR A 38 4.83 -3.26 -3.04
N SER A 39 4.72 -2.00 -3.48
CA SER A 39 3.87 -1.01 -2.81
C SER A 39 2.39 -1.30 -3.02
N VAL A 40 2.00 -1.78 -4.21
CA VAL A 40 0.65 -2.26 -4.50
C VAL A 40 0.28 -3.43 -3.58
N SER A 41 1.14 -4.45 -3.48
CA SER A 41 0.90 -5.59 -2.58
C SER A 41 0.76 -5.18 -1.12
N ASN A 42 1.62 -4.27 -0.63
CA ASN A 42 1.52 -3.77 0.74
C ASN A 42 0.24 -2.95 0.97
N LEU A 43 -0.20 -2.18 -0.02
CA LEU A 43 -1.45 -1.44 0.07
C LEU A 43 -2.67 -2.37 0.10
N ALA A 44 -2.67 -3.42 -0.74
CA ALA A 44 -3.72 -4.43 -0.74
C ALA A 44 -3.84 -5.16 0.60
N LEU A 45 -2.70 -5.49 1.23
CA LEU A 45 -2.68 -6.13 2.55
C LEU A 45 -3.30 -5.23 3.63
N VAL A 46 -2.92 -3.94 3.66
CA VAL A 46 -3.49 -2.99 4.63
C VAL A 46 -4.99 -2.81 4.41
N LEU A 47 -5.46 -2.75 3.16
CA LEU A 47 -6.89 -2.68 2.86
C LEU A 47 -7.64 -3.93 3.30
N GLN A 48 -7.03 -5.11 3.17
CA GLN A 48 -7.60 -6.36 3.66
C GLN A 48 -7.80 -6.32 5.18
N GLU A 49 -6.81 -5.85 5.94
CA GLU A 49 -6.89 -5.74 7.40
C GLU A 49 -7.92 -4.71 7.87
N GLN A 50 -8.20 -3.69 7.06
CA GLN A 50 -9.31 -2.75 7.29
C GLN A 50 -10.69 -3.34 6.92
N GLY A 51 -10.75 -4.53 6.31
CA GLY A 51 -11.98 -5.11 5.78
C GLY A 51 -12.44 -4.52 4.44
N LYS A 52 -11.61 -3.70 3.77
CA LYS A 52 -11.89 -3.10 2.46
C LYS A 52 -11.53 -4.06 1.31
N TYR A 53 -12.06 -5.27 1.35
CA TYR A 53 -11.70 -6.35 0.41
C TYR A 53 -11.91 -5.99 -1.07
N LYS A 54 -12.99 -5.26 -1.39
CA LYS A 54 -13.30 -4.82 -2.76
C LYS A 54 -12.30 -3.81 -3.31
N GLU A 55 -11.65 -3.04 -2.45
CA GLU A 55 -10.59 -2.12 -2.85
C GLU A 55 -9.27 -2.88 -3.01
N ALA A 56 -8.98 -3.81 -2.09
CA ALA A 56 -7.80 -4.68 -2.17
C ALA A 56 -7.77 -5.53 -3.46
N GLU A 57 -8.91 -6.06 -3.91
CA GLU A 57 -9.01 -6.88 -5.14
C GLU A 57 -8.76 -6.07 -6.43
N LYS A 58 -8.91 -4.74 -6.39
CA LYS A 58 -8.73 -3.86 -7.56
C LYS A 58 -7.31 -3.34 -7.74
N LEU A 59 -6.44 -3.61 -6.78
CA LEU A 59 -5.02 -3.25 -6.80
C LEU A 59 -4.21 -4.33 -7.51
#